data_AF-A0A645CW28-F1
#
_entry.id   AF-A0A645CW28-F1
#
_cell.length_a   1.000
_cell.length_b   1.000
_cell.length_c   1.000
_cell.angle_alpha   90.00
_cell.angle_beta   90.00
_cell.angle_gamma   90.00
#
_symmetry.space_group_name_H-M   'P 1'
#
loop_
_entity.id
_entity.type
_entity.pdbx_description
1 polymer ?
#
loop_
_entity_poly.entity_id
_entity_poly.type
_entity_poly.pdbx_seq_one_letter_code
_entity_poly.pdbx_strand_id
1 'polypeptide(L)'
;MRAEVKGTGSIMLTQPFAVYPKTEEIEIPDEPEVVPVDNTTAVIDNTDKVIYGLEEGVTDFSKFVKVTGDAQLSITPTENGYGTGTVIDVIADGKIINTYKVIIFGDVDGDGYSNAYDSIAFQLYMSYNTEFSKEQLMSGDINNDGIIDETDMIYSNLSGVFLYTIPQTRT
;
A
#
# COMPACT_ATOMS: atom_id res chain seq x y z
N MET A 1 -48.34 25.43 15.11
CA MET A 1 -48.75 24.95 13.77
C MET A 1 -47.57 25.21 12.84
N ARG A 2 -47.06 24.16 12.20
CA ARG A 2 -45.85 24.18 11.33
C ARG A 2 -46.06 25.09 10.12
N ALA A 3 -44.98 25.75 9.69
CA ALA A 3 -44.80 26.19 8.30
C ALA A 3 -43.39 25.78 7.86
N GLU A 4 -43.36 24.94 6.82
CA GLU A 4 -42.15 24.51 6.11
C GLU A 4 -41.57 25.66 5.28
N VAL A 5 -40.25 25.77 5.23
CA VAL A 5 -39.55 26.61 4.25
C VAL A 5 -39.12 25.72 3.08
N LYS A 6 -39.80 25.89 1.95
CA LYS A 6 -39.31 25.51 0.62
C LYS A 6 -38.70 26.74 -0.04
N GLY A 7 -37.59 26.56 -0.74
CA GLY A 7 -37.25 27.39 -1.89
C GLY A 7 -36.20 28.47 -1.64
N THR A 8 -35.01 28.16 -2.13
CA THR A 8 -34.03 29.07 -2.77
C THR A 8 -34.54 30.48 -3.08
N GLY A 9 -33.94 31.49 -2.46
CA GLY A 9 -34.13 32.90 -2.79
C GLY A 9 -32.92 33.72 -2.38
N SER A 10 -32.05 34.02 -3.34
CA SER A 10 -30.93 34.95 -3.20
C SER A 10 -31.45 36.36 -2.89
N ILE A 11 -30.91 36.98 -1.84
CA ILE A 11 -31.21 38.37 -1.49
C ILE A 11 -30.12 39.25 -2.13
N MET A 12 -30.46 39.93 -3.22
CA MET A 12 -29.59 40.93 -3.84
C MET A 12 -29.70 42.23 -3.04
N LEU A 13 -28.67 42.56 -2.26
CA LEU A 13 -28.52 43.89 -1.66
C LEU A 13 -27.57 44.71 -2.54
N THR A 14 -28.10 45.70 -3.26
CA THR A 14 -27.28 46.64 -4.04
C THR A 14 -26.80 47.77 -3.15
N GLN A 15 -25.51 47.77 -2.80
CA GLN A 15 -24.78 48.97 -2.38
C GLN A 15 -23.44 49.02 -3.12
N PRO A 16 -23.03 50.17 -3.71
CA PRO A 16 -21.92 50.24 -4.63
C PRO A 16 -20.57 50.30 -3.89
N PHE A 17 -19.56 49.67 -4.50
CA PHE A 17 -18.15 49.68 -4.11
C PHE A 17 -17.76 48.79 -2.91
N ALA A 18 -17.99 47.48 -3.05
CA ALA A 18 -17.19 46.50 -2.34
C ALA A 18 -15.83 46.40 -3.02
N VAL A 19 -14.76 46.83 -2.32
CA VAL A 19 -13.46 46.18 -2.52
C VAL A 19 -13.71 44.73 -2.13
N TYR A 20 -13.84 43.85 -3.11
CA TYR A 20 -13.87 42.41 -2.83
C TYR A 20 -12.60 42.10 -2.03
N PRO A 21 -12.68 41.51 -0.83
CA PRO A 21 -11.50 40.87 -0.29
C PRO A 21 -11.07 39.87 -1.35
N LYS A 22 -9.82 40.01 -1.83
CA LYS A 22 -9.20 39.00 -2.68
C LYS A 22 -9.36 37.68 -1.93
N THR A 23 -10.12 36.75 -2.49
CA THR A 23 -10.11 35.37 -2.04
C THR A 23 -8.70 34.86 -2.29
N GLU A 24 -7.87 34.88 -1.26
CA GLU A 24 -6.69 34.02 -1.23
C GLU A 24 -7.21 32.60 -1.04
N GLU A 25 -7.10 31.80 -2.08
CA GLU A 25 -7.00 30.36 -1.90
C GLU A 25 -5.82 30.13 -0.96
N ILE A 26 -6.11 29.80 0.29
CA ILE A 26 -5.12 29.25 1.17
C ILE A 26 -4.87 27.84 0.61
N GLU A 27 -3.75 27.67 -0.09
CA GLU A 27 -3.24 26.34 -0.38
C GLU A 27 -3.00 25.66 0.97
N ILE A 28 -3.91 24.76 1.34
CA ILE A 28 -3.61 23.79 2.39
C ILE A 28 -2.51 22.93 1.78
N PRO A 29 -1.28 22.90 2.34
CA PRO A 29 -0.23 22.06 1.78
C PRO A 29 -0.74 20.63 1.74
N ASP A 30 -0.60 19.98 0.57
CA ASP A 30 -0.93 18.57 0.42
C ASP A 30 -0.25 17.78 1.54
N GLU A 31 -1.00 16.88 2.17
CA GLU A 31 -0.46 16.01 3.22
C GLU A 31 0.71 15.21 2.63
N PRO A 32 1.83 15.02 3.35
CA PRO A 32 2.93 14.22 2.85
C PRO A 32 2.49 12.79 2.50
N GLU A 33 2.83 12.35 1.29
CA GLU A 33 2.45 11.05 0.76
C GLU A 33 3.67 10.26 0.31
N VAL A 34 3.55 8.93 0.36
CA VAL A 34 4.52 8.03 -0.28
C VAL A 34 4.19 7.97 -1.75
N VAL A 35 5.19 8.22 -2.59
CA VAL A 35 5.08 8.15 -4.04
C VAL A 35 6.19 7.25 -4.58
N PRO A 36 5.95 6.55 -5.71
CA PRO A 36 7.00 5.75 -6.32
C PRO A 36 8.12 6.65 -6.84
N VAL A 37 9.34 6.12 -6.82
CA VAL A 37 10.46 6.73 -7.55
C VAL A 37 10.21 6.55 -9.04
N ASP A 38 10.54 7.58 -9.83
CA ASP A 38 10.27 7.61 -11.26
C ASP A 38 11.01 6.48 -11.98
N ASN A 39 10.32 5.85 -12.95
CA ASN A 39 10.84 4.71 -13.72
C ASN A 39 11.15 3.45 -12.90
N THR A 40 10.47 3.26 -11.78
CA THR A 40 10.49 1.99 -11.03
C THR A 40 9.20 1.20 -11.27
N THR A 41 9.21 -0.07 -10.87
CA THR A 41 8.04 -0.95 -10.87
C THR A 41 7.17 -0.77 -9.63
N ALA A 42 7.59 0.08 -8.68
CA ALA A 42 6.88 0.26 -7.42
C ALA A 42 5.47 0.81 -7.65
N VAL A 43 4.50 0.19 -7.00
CA VAL A 43 3.12 0.64 -6.96
C VAL A 43 2.76 0.94 -5.51
N ILE A 44 2.22 2.14 -5.28
CA ILE A 44 1.71 2.57 -3.98
C ILE A 44 0.19 2.52 -4.04
N ASP A 45 -0.42 1.58 -3.34
CA ASP A 45 -1.86 1.53 -3.17
C ASP A 45 -2.25 2.31 -1.90
N ASN A 46 -2.73 3.53 -2.11
CA ASN A 46 -3.16 4.42 -1.03
C ASN A 46 -4.49 3.99 -0.39
N THR A 47 -5.26 3.11 -1.03
CA THR A 47 -6.54 2.61 -0.55
C THR A 47 -6.32 1.47 0.43
N ASP A 48 -5.54 0.47 0.01
CA ASP A 48 -5.23 -0.70 0.84
C ASP A 48 -4.03 -0.51 1.76
N LYS A 49 -3.32 0.62 1.60
CA LYS A 49 -2.11 0.99 2.34
C LYS A 49 -0.99 -0.05 2.17
N VAL A 50 -0.77 -0.44 0.92
CA VAL A 50 0.26 -1.41 0.55
C VAL A 50 1.20 -0.88 -0.53
N ILE A 51 2.41 -1.42 -0.53
CA ILE A 51 3.46 -1.13 -1.51
C ILE A 51 3.93 -2.45 -2.10
N TYR A 52 3.87 -2.57 -3.43
CA TYR A 52 4.31 -3.77 -4.16
C TYR A 52 5.06 -3.38 -5.44
N GLY A 53 5.47 -4.34 -6.25
CA GLY A 53 6.31 -4.08 -7.43
C GLY A 53 7.78 -3.89 -7.06
N LEU A 54 8.20 -4.38 -5.90
CA LEU A 54 9.60 -4.36 -5.47
C LEU A 54 10.29 -5.66 -5.87
N GLU A 55 11.61 -5.61 -6.08
CA GLU A 55 12.39 -6.83 -6.29
C GLU A 55 12.50 -7.66 -4.99
N GLU A 56 12.54 -8.99 -5.12
CA GLU A 56 12.85 -9.87 -3.98
C GLU A 56 14.22 -9.53 -3.38
N GLY A 57 14.34 -9.66 -2.05
CA GLY A 57 15.56 -9.34 -1.33
C GLY A 57 15.89 -7.84 -1.22
N VAL A 58 14.94 -6.96 -1.55
CA VAL A 58 15.12 -5.51 -1.36
C VAL A 58 15.40 -5.20 0.12
N THR A 59 16.47 -4.44 0.36
CA THR A 59 16.84 -3.95 1.69
C THR A 59 16.93 -2.43 1.74
N ASP A 60 16.98 -1.79 0.57
CA ASP A 60 17.03 -0.35 0.39
C ASP A 60 15.82 0.11 -0.42
N PHE A 61 14.78 0.54 0.30
CA PHE A 61 13.52 0.98 -0.27
C PHE A 61 13.63 2.38 -0.91
N SER A 62 14.70 3.15 -0.64
CA SER A 62 14.87 4.49 -1.20
C SER A 62 14.99 4.50 -2.74
N LYS A 63 15.31 3.33 -3.33
CA LYS A 63 15.32 3.12 -4.78
C LYS A 63 13.93 3.08 -5.38
N PHE A 64 12.92 2.73 -4.60
CA PHE A 64 11.57 2.43 -5.07
C PHE A 64 10.55 3.44 -4.58
N VAL A 65 10.72 3.97 -3.37
CA VAL A 65 9.76 4.89 -2.75
C VAL A 65 10.44 6.16 -2.26
N LYS A 66 9.74 7.29 -2.42
CA LYS A 66 10.10 8.59 -1.88
C LYS A 66 8.87 9.19 -1.19
N VAL A 67 9.09 10.19 -0.34
CA VAL A 67 8.02 10.92 0.34
C VAL A 67 7.95 12.35 -0.17
N THR A 68 6.75 12.89 -0.31
CA THR A 68 6.52 14.31 -0.65
C THR A 68 6.52 15.17 0.61
N GLY A 69 6.64 16.50 0.45
CA GLY A 69 6.60 17.43 1.58
C GLY A 69 7.78 17.29 2.56
N ASP A 70 7.61 17.88 3.75
CA ASP A 70 8.58 17.76 4.85
C ASP A 70 8.23 16.56 5.73
N ALA A 71 8.50 15.37 5.22
CA ALA A 71 8.29 14.10 5.92
C ALA A 71 9.46 13.15 5.72
N GLN A 72 9.50 12.10 6.54
CA GLN A 72 10.53 11.07 6.53
C GLN A 72 9.89 9.69 6.55
N LEU A 73 10.60 8.71 6.00
CA LEU A 73 10.19 7.32 6.06
C LEU A 73 10.93 6.60 7.18
N SER A 74 10.20 5.82 7.97
CA SER A 74 10.75 4.86 8.93
C SER A 74 10.35 3.46 8.51
N ILE A 75 11.35 2.59 8.30
CA ILE A 75 11.14 1.24 7.79
C ILE A 75 11.42 0.26 8.92
N THR A 76 10.44 -0.60 9.21
CA THR A 76 10.56 -1.67 10.21
C THR A 76 10.38 -3.03 9.51
N PRO A 77 11.43 -3.86 9.41
CA PRO A 77 11.33 -5.19 8.82
C PRO A 77 10.43 -6.11 9.64
N THR A 78 10.07 -7.25 9.06
CA THR A 78 9.45 -8.36 9.78
C THR A 78 10.47 -9.04 10.71
N GLU A 79 10.04 -10.07 11.44
CA GLU A 79 10.96 -10.91 12.22
C GLU A 79 11.94 -11.70 11.32
N ASN A 80 11.57 -11.93 10.06
CA ASN A 80 12.33 -12.76 9.12
C ASN A 80 13.14 -11.93 8.11
N GLY A 81 12.79 -10.67 7.87
CA GLY A 81 13.51 -9.83 6.92
C GLY A 81 12.72 -8.67 6.37
N TYR A 82 13.17 -8.15 5.22
CA TYR A 82 12.55 -7.02 4.52
C TYR A 82 11.51 -7.49 3.50
N GLY A 83 10.67 -8.46 3.89
CA GLY A 83 9.66 -9.07 3.03
C GLY A 83 8.24 -8.57 3.28
N THR A 84 7.28 -9.38 2.84
CA THR A 84 5.85 -9.13 3.02
C THR A 84 5.53 -8.87 4.49
N GLY A 85 4.87 -7.73 4.75
CA GLY A 85 4.54 -7.29 6.09
C GLY A 85 5.51 -6.27 6.69
N THR A 86 6.65 -5.97 6.02
CA THR A 86 7.52 -4.84 6.36
C THR A 86 6.70 -3.56 6.44
N VAL A 87 6.91 -2.79 7.50
CA VAL A 87 6.18 -1.54 7.78
C VAL A 87 6.97 -0.36 7.25
N ILE A 88 6.31 0.53 6.51
CA ILE A 88 6.84 1.83 6.10
C ILE A 88 5.94 2.92 6.69
N ASP A 89 6.43 3.60 7.72
CA ASP A 89 5.74 4.72 8.36
C ASP A 89 6.18 6.05 7.72
N VAL A 90 5.20 6.91 7.46
CA VAL A 90 5.41 8.30 7.05
C VAL A 90 5.35 9.18 8.28
N ILE A 91 6.44 9.88 8.55
CA ILE A 91 6.59 10.72 9.74
C ILE A 91 6.68 12.18 9.31
N ALA A 92 5.71 12.99 9.74
CA ALA A 92 5.71 14.45 9.59
C ALA A 92 5.57 15.09 10.97
N ASP A 93 6.33 16.14 11.26
CA ASP A 93 6.35 16.83 12.56
C ASP A 93 6.52 15.88 13.77
N GLY A 94 7.30 14.80 13.58
CA GLY A 94 7.56 13.80 14.62
C GLY A 94 6.37 12.86 14.93
N LYS A 95 5.34 12.84 14.10
CA LYS A 95 4.18 11.94 14.22
C LYS A 95 4.05 11.05 13.00
N ILE A 96 3.65 9.80 13.22
CA ILE A 96 3.23 8.90 12.15
C ILE A 96 1.89 9.40 11.63
N ILE A 97 1.85 9.82 10.37
CA ILE A 97 0.64 10.31 9.68
C ILE A 97 0.05 9.25 8.76
N ASN A 98 0.86 8.29 8.30
CA ASN A 98 0.42 7.21 7.44
C ASN A 98 1.35 5.99 7.59
N THR A 99 0.82 4.80 7.35
CA THR A 99 1.55 3.53 7.50
C THR A 99 1.22 2.63 6.33
N TYR A 100 2.24 2.07 5.70
CA TYR A 100 2.12 1.12 4.60
C TYR A 100 2.71 -0.23 4.96
N LYS A 101 2.20 -1.28 4.31
CA LYS A 101 2.76 -2.63 4.34
C LYS A 101 3.37 -3.00 3.00
N VAL A 102 4.58 -3.53 3.01
CA VAL A 102 5.21 -4.08 1.81
C VAL A 102 4.60 -5.43 1.49
N ILE A 103 4.39 -5.70 0.21
CA ILE A 103 3.98 -6.99 -0.34
C ILE A 103 5.02 -7.42 -1.38
N ILE A 104 5.63 -8.57 -1.13
CA ILE A 104 6.44 -9.32 -2.09
C ILE A 104 5.59 -10.54 -2.47
N PHE A 105 5.15 -10.63 -3.71
CA PHE A 105 4.25 -11.70 -4.13
C PHE A 105 4.95 -13.07 -4.07
N GLY A 106 4.29 -14.02 -3.43
CA GLY A 106 4.79 -15.35 -3.12
C GLY A 106 5.65 -15.47 -1.87
N ASP A 107 6.04 -14.36 -1.23
CA ASP A 107 6.69 -14.31 0.08
C ASP A 107 5.60 -14.17 1.15
N VAL A 108 5.16 -15.28 1.72
CA VAL A 108 4.13 -15.34 2.76
C VAL A 108 4.74 -15.46 4.15
N ASP A 109 6.01 -15.85 4.28
CA ASP A 109 6.69 -15.91 5.58
C ASP A 109 7.38 -14.57 5.96
N GLY A 110 7.51 -13.64 5.01
CA GLY A 110 7.97 -12.28 5.21
C GLY A 110 9.48 -12.11 5.20
N ASP A 111 10.25 -13.09 4.71
CA ASP A 111 11.71 -13.03 4.65
C ASP A 111 12.26 -12.17 3.49
N GLY A 112 11.41 -11.87 2.51
CA GLY A 112 11.73 -11.07 1.33
C GLY A 112 11.96 -11.85 0.04
N TYR A 113 11.82 -13.18 0.06
CA TYR A 113 12.04 -14.05 -1.08
C TYR A 113 10.89 -15.04 -1.21
N SER A 114 10.42 -15.31 -2.43
CA SER A 114 9.46 -16.40 -2.65
C SER A 114 10.18 -17.71 -2.91
N ASN A 115 10.30 -18.54 -1.88
CA ASN A 115 11.10 -19.74 -1.90
C ASN A 115 10.39 -20.96 -1.27
N ALA A 116 11.14 -22.03 -1.00
CA ALA A 116 10.57 -23.28 -0.48
C ALA A 116 9.95 -23.15 0.92
N TYR A 117 10.37 -22.18 1.74
CA TYR A 117 9.78 -21.92 3.05
C TYR A 117 8.34 -21.40 2.92
N ASP A 118 8.07 -20.55 1.94
CA ASP A 118 6.71 -20.10 1.61
C ASP A 118 5.80 -21.23 1.21
N SER A 119 6.31 -22.18 0.41
CA SER A 119 5.52 -23.36 0.02
C SER A 119 5.08 -24.19 1.23
N ILE A 120 5.92 -24.27 2.27
CA ILE A 120 5.56 -24.92 3.53
C ILE A 120 4.48 -24.11 4.27
N ALA A 121 4.61 -22.79 4.33
CA ALA A 121 3.62 -21.91 4.96
C ALA A 121 2.24 -22.01 4.25
N PHE A 122 2.22 -22.03 2.92
CA PHE A 122 1.03 -22.30 2.12
C PHE A 122 0.40 -23.64 2.45
N GLN A 123 1.20 -24.71 2.53
CA GLN A 123 0.67 -26.04 2.85
C GLN A 123 0.01 -26.07 4.24
N LEU A 124 0.57 -25.35 5.21
CA LEU A 124 -0.03 -25.20 6.55
C LEU A 124 -1.35 -24.42 6.48
N TYR A 125 -1.40 -23.34 5.72
CA TYR A 125 -2.61 -22.54 5.50
C TYR A 125 -3.72 -23.35 4.83
N MET A 126 -3.42 -24.02 3.71
CA MET A 126 -4.35 -24.88 2.96
C MET A 126 -4.85 -26.08 3.78
N SER A 127 -4.07 -26.50 4.78
CA SER A 127 -4.46 -27.57 5.70
C SER A 127 -5.16 -27.06 6.96
N TYR A 128 -5.49 -25.77 7.04
CA TYR A 128 -6.11 -25.11 8.19
C TYR A 128 -5.31 -25.22 9.50
N ASN A 129 -3.98 -25.36 9.40
CA ASN A 129 -3.08 -25.39 10.56
C ASN A 129 -2.53 -24.00 10.92
N THR A 130 -2.71 -23.01 10.05
CA THR A 130 -2.43 -21.60 10.30
C THR A 130 -3.43 -20.74 9.54
N GLU A 131 -3.57 -19.49 9.96
CA GLU A 131 -4.29 -18.45 9.24
C GLU A 131 -3.28 -17.46 8.66
N PHE A 132 -3.62 -16.86 7.52
CA PHE A 132 -2.83 -15.78 6.91
C PHE A 132 -3.39 -14.41 7.29
N SER A 133 -2.50 -13.44 7.51
CA SER A 133 -2.85 -12.02 7.63
C SER A 133 -3.34 -11.46 6.28
N LYS A 134 -3.88 -10.24 6.27
CA LYS A 134 -4.29 -9.57 5.02
C LYS A 134 -3.12 -9.49 4.03
N GLU A 135 -1.94 -9.15 4.50
CA GLU A 135 -0.73 -9.02 3.70
C GLU A 135 -0.28 -10.36 3.14
N GLN A 136 -0.31 -11.41 3.96
CA GLN A 136 0.01 -12.78 3.53
C GLN A 136 -1.02 -13.33 2.54
N LEU A 137 -2.30 -12.97 2.70
CA LEU A 137 -3.33 -13.33 1.71
C LEU A 137 -3.06 -12.64 0.37
N MET A 138 -2.68 -11.35 0.40
CA MET A 138 -2.36 -10.62 -0.82
C MET A 138 -1.05 -11.09 -1.47
N SER A 139 -0.03 -11.44 -0.68
CA SER A 139 1.19 -12.04 -1.23
C SER A 139 0.95 -13.44 -1.77
N GLY A 140 0.04 -14.20 -1.15
CA GLY A 140 -0.27 -15.58 -1.48
C GLY A 140 -1.21 -15.80 -2.67
N ASP A 141 -1.97 -14.80 -3.09
CA ASP A 141 -2.76 -14.86 -4.34
C ASP A 141 -1.85 -14.68 -5.56
N ILE A 142 -0.98 -15.65 -5.84
CA ILE A 142 0.10 -15.54 -6.84
C ILE A 142 -0.47 -15.37 -8.26
N ASN A 143 -1.60 -16.00 -8.57
CA ASN A 143 -2.22 -15.92 -9.90
C ASN A 143 -3.11 -14.66 -10.09
N ASN A 144 -3.38 -13.89 -9.02
CA ASN A 144 -4.20 -12.67 -8.99
C ASN A 144 -5.69 -12.90 -9.31
N ASP A 145 -6.26 -14.05 -8.96
CA ASP A 145 -7.68 -14.34 -9.22
C ASP A 145 -8.60 -13.97 -8.04
N GLY A 146 -8.03 -13.51 -6.93
CA GLY A 146 -8.73 -13.09 -5.72
C GLY A 146 -9.00 -14.22 -4.73
N ILE A 147 -8.50 -15.43 -4.98
CA ILE A 147 -8.66 -16.61 -4.13
C ILE A 147 -7.30 -17.28 -3.97
N ILE A 148 -7.01 -17.78 -2.77
CA ILE A 148 -5.85 -18.66 -2.57
C ILE A 148 -6.29 -20.10 -2.71
N ASP A 149 -5.77 -20.80 -3.71
CA ASP A 149 -6.07 -22.21 -3.94
C ASP A 149 -4.87 -23.05 -4.41
N GLU A 150 -5.15 -24.25 -4.94
CA GLU A 150 -4.12 -25.17 -5.43
C GLU A 150 -3.25 -24.56 -6.54
N THR A 151 -3.78 -23.62 -7.31
CA THR A 151 -3.06 -22.94 -8.39
C THR A 151 -1.92 -22.10 -7.83
N ASP A 152 -2.15 -21.32 -6.78
CA ASP A 152 -1.11 -20.53 -6.12
C ASP A 152 -0.07 -21.44 -5.48
N MET A 153 -0.52 -22.52 -4.83
CA MET A 153 0.38 -23.50 -4.25
C MET A 153 1.30 -24.14 -5.31
N ILE A 154 0.81 -24.39 -6.52
CA ILE A 154 1.65 -24.87 -7.63
C ILE A 154 2.71 -23.83 -8.00
N TYR A 155 2.34 -22.55 -8.15
CA TYR A 155 3.30 -21.50 -8.47
C TYR A 155 4.33 -21.26 -7.35
N SER A 156 3.91 -21.29 -6.09
CA SER A 156 4.80 -21.22 -4.93
C SER A 156 5.80 -22.38 -4.95
N ASN A 157 5.33 -23.62 -5.12
CA ASN A 157 6.21 -24.80 -5.19
C ASN A 157 7.22 -24.70 -6.35
N LEU A 158 6.80 -24.22 -7.52
CA LEU A 158 7.69 -24.01 -8.66
C LEU A 158 8.72 -22.90 -8.39
N SER A 159 8.34 -21.83 -7.70
CA SER A 159 9.25 -20.78 -7.24
C SER A 159 10.29 -21.33 -6.27
N GLY A 160 9.86 -22.13 -5.29
CA GLY A 160 10.75 -22.77 -4.30
C GLY A 160 11.79 -23.71 -4.88
N VAL A 161 11.61 -24.18 -6.14
CA VAL A 161 12.60 -24.97 -6.89
C VAL A 161 13.20 -24.22 -8.09
N PHE A 162 13.02 -22.90 -8.15
CA PHE A 162 13.55 -22.01 -9.19
C PHE A 162 13.09 -22.33 -10.62
N LEU A 163 11.91 -22.93 -10.77
CA LEU A 163 11.29 -23.23 -12.07
C LEU A 163 10.26 -22.19 -12.51
N TYR A 164 9.90 -21.27 -11.63
CA TYR A 164 8.98 -20.17 -11.90
C TYR A 164 9.49 -18.91 -11.18
N THR A 165 9.34 -17.75 -11.81
CA THR A 165 9.60 -16.45 -11.19
C THR A 165 8.28 -15.75 -11.04
N ILE A 166 7.91 -15.42 -9.81
CA ILE A 166 6.64 -14.76 -9.52
C ILE A 166 6.72 -13.29 -9.95
N PRO A 167 5.80 -12.80 -10.81
CA PRO A 167 5.74 -11.40 -11.16
C PRO A 167 5.44 -10.53 -9.94
N GLN A 168 6.31 -9.55 -9.67
CA GLN A 168 6.12 -8.62 -8.55
C GLN A 168 5.14 -7.47 -8.87
N THR A 169 4.67 -7.38 -10.11
CA THR A 169 3.69 -6.40 -10.59
C THR A 169 2.37 -7.08 -10.97
N ARG A 170 1.24 -6.43 -10.68
CA ARG A 170 -0.09 -6.86 -11.16
C ARG A 170 -0.52 -6.00 -12.35
N THR A 171 -1.15 -6.61 -13.34
CA THR A 171 -1.73 -5.95 -14.54
C THR A 171 -3.21 -6.21 -14.64
#